data_AF-A0A954VHJ8-F1
#
_entry.id   AF-A0A954VHJ8-F1
#
_cell.length_a   1.000
_cell.length_b   1.000
_cell.length_c   1.000
_cell.angle_alpha   90.00
_cell.angle_beta   90.00
_cell.angle_gamma   90.00
#
_symmetry.space_group_name_H-M   'P 1'
#
loop_
_entity.id
_entity.type
_entity.pdbx_description
1 polymer ?
#
loop_
_entity_poly.entity_id
_entity_poly.type
_entity_poly.pdbx_seq_one_letter_code
_entity_poly.pdbx_strand_id
1 'polypeptide(L)'
;MCLFCGLFLASAGAQSLDPWATIQKAAIESGKAEFGHWGNNPEKYSSWTTHSNRLIPVYAFGLRLEKYRGAHSLYRDATKLQQLYGRLPPATQNPTAEYFDQTDVYRLQRDAAQAGKKRIILMVFDGMDWHTTRAAAIASSGAVNYDHGRGAGLQFQDYQGIATDFGYFVTSPHNDGTNIDVNKQIVTNPGGKTPGGYDATRAGDTPWAAFPDPLYPIAAGDGDKHAYTDSASSATSLCAGIKTYNDAINVDFSGREVLPLARSLQAEGFAIGVVTSVPVSHATPACAYSNNVSRDDYQDLTRDLLGLPSVFHPGGLPGVDVLIGGGWGEEREKDGAQGENFVPGNRYLPAAEMASISVEKGGRYVVSDRVSGQNGSIRLAAGVKTAVEGRHRLFGYFGVAGGHLPYQTADGGYDPVESIGNATTSKPEVYSPADIDENPILADMAVAAADVLQARSDRWWLMVEAGDVDWANHSNNIDNSIGAVLSGDLAFDHLVRWIESHGGWDDTVLLLTADHGHYLVLDKPQALVGR
;
A
#
# COMPACT_ATOMS: atom_id res chain seq x y z
N MET A 1 9.21 -71.19 -0.89
CA MET A 1 9.93 -70.18 -1.70
C MET A 1 9.27 -68.85 -1.40
N CYS A 2 9.85 -68.07 -0.49
CA CYS A 2 9.29 -66.81 0.00
C CYS A 2 9.49 -65.71 -1.06
N LEU A 3 8.40 -65.08 -1.51
CA LEU A 3 8.47 -63.84 -2.28
C LEU A 3 8.48 -62.66 -1.30
N PHE A 4 9.61 -61.97 -1.24
CA PHE A 4 9.76 -60.69 -0.54
C PHE A 4 8.97 -59.61 -1.28
N CYS A 5 8.01 -58.99 -0.59
CA CYS A 5 7.33 -57.78 -1.02
C CYS A 5 8.17 -56.59 -0.54
N GLY A 6 8.90 -55.93 -1.45
CA GLY A 6 9.67 -54.73 -1.14
C GLY A 6 8.75 -53.51 -1.10
N LEU A 7 8.55 -52.94 0.09
CA LEU A 7 8.04 -51.58 0.25
C LEU A 7 9.10 -50.61 -0.31
N PHE A 8 8.75 -49.88 -1.38
CA PHE A 8 9.46 -48.65 -1.74
C PHE A 8 8.98 -47.55 -0.79
N LEU A 9 9.82 -47.24 0.22
CA LEU A 9 9.77 -45.96 0.91
C LEU A 9 10.27 -44.90 -0.06
N ALA A 10 9.36 -44.09 -0.60
CA ALA A 10 9.75 -42.85 -1.27
C ALA A 10 10.34 -41.92 -0.20
N SER A 11 11.66 -41.70 -0.24
CA SER A 11 12.29 -40.62 0.51
C SER A 11 11.73 -39.31 -0.04
N ALA A 12 10.97 -38.58 0.77
CA ALA A 12 10.71 -37.16 0.52
C ALA A 12 12.08 -36.46 0.54
N GLY A 13 12.63 -36.21 -0.64
CA GLY A 13 13.83 -35.39 -0.77
C GLY A 13 13.50 -33.99 -0.26
N ALA A 14 14.36 -33.42 0.58
CA ALA A 14 14.26 -32.02 0.95
C ALA A 14 14.28 -31.21 -0.36
N GLN A 15 13.19 -30.49 -0.64
CA GLN A 15 13.12 -29.57 -1.76
C GLN A 15 14.20 -28.52 -1.54
N SER A 16 15.10 -28.36 -2.51
CA SER A 16 16.12 -27.32 -2.45
C SER A 16 15.42 -25.97 -2.50
N LEU A 17 15.72 -25.08 -1.56
CA LEU A 17 15.27 -23.68 -1.58
C LEU A 17 15.64 -23.03 -2.91
N ASP A 18 14.82 -22.12 -3.39
CA ASP A 18 15.18 -21.24 -4.49
C ASP A 18 16.32 -20.29 -4.07
N PRO A 19 16.98 -19.61 -5.03
CA PRO A 19 18.12 -18.78 -4.70
C PRO A 19 17.79 -17.52 -3.88
N TRP A 20 16.56 -16.99 -3.95
CA TRP A 20 16.11 -15.84 -3.16
C TRP A 20 15.88 -16.23 -1.69
N ALA A 21 15.16 -17.33 -1.47
CA ALA A 21 15.03 -17.92 -0.14
C ALA A 21 16.40 -18.26 0.47
N THR A 22 17.33 -18.75 -0.35
CA THR A 22 18.70 -19.08 0.09
C THR A 22 19.47 -17.84 0.56
N ILE A 23 19.42 -16.72 -0.18
CA ILE A 23 20.14 -15.51 0.25
C ILE A 23 19.51 -14.86 1.48
N GLN A 24 18.18 -14.90 1.61
CA GLN A 24 17.47 -14.40 2.79
C GLN A 24 17.89 -15.19 4.03
N LYS A 25 17.86 -16.53 3.96
CA LYS A 25 18.27 -17.39 5.06
C LYS A 25 19.74 -17.19 5.44
N ALA A 26 20.64 -17.13 4.44
CA ALA A 26 22.06 -16.89 4.68
C ALA A 26 22.32 -15.52 5.34
N ALA A 27 21.53 -14.50 5.01
CA ALA A 27 21.62 -13.17 5.61
C ALA A 27 21.23 -13.19 7.10
N ILE A 28 20.18 -13.93 7.45
CA ILE A 28 19.76 -14.13 8.84
C ILE A 28 20.83 -14.89 9.63
N GLU A 29 21.31 -16.01 9.11
CA GLU A 29 22.28 -16.89 9.79
C GLU A 29 23.61 -16.18 10.05
N SER A 30 24.09 -15.38 9.09
CA SER A 30 25.37 -14.67 9.20
C SER A 30 25.24 -13.28 9.84
N GLY A 31 24.02 -12.75 9.94
CA GLY A 31 23.74 -11.38 10.38
C GLY A 31 24.18 -10.30 9.38
N LYS A 32 24.54 -10.68 8.13
CA LYS A 32 24.99 -9.78 7.05
C LYS A 32 24.52 -10.30 5.69
N ALA A 33 24.19 -9.41 4.76
CA ALA A 33 23.97 -9.80 3.37
C ALA A 33 24.99 -9.12 2.45
N GLU A 34 25.40 -9.82 1.38
CA GLU A 34 26.32 -9.24 0.41
C GLU A 34 25.69 -8.08 -0.36
N PHE A 35 24.39 -8.17 -0.66
CA PHE A 35 23.69 -7.19 -1.49
C PHE A 35 23.44 -5.85 -0.81
N GLY A 36 23.32 -5.83 0.53
CA GLY A 36 22.88 -4.65 1.27
C GLY A 36 22.29 -4.96 2.65
N HIS A 37 21.53 -4.01 3.19
CA HIS A 37 21.00 -4.05 4.55
C HIS A 37 19.79 -3.14 4.75
N TRP A 38 19.04 -3.37 5.83
CA TRP A 38 18.04 -2.44 6.35
C TRP A 38 18.60 -1.56 7.47
N GLY A 39 18.36 -0.26 7.35
CA GLY A 39 18.77 0.75 8.31
C GLY A 39 20.14 1.36 8.04
N ASN A 40 20.71 2.01 9.06
CA ASN A 40 21.89 2.87 8.91
C ASN A 40 23.23 2.17 9.15
N ASN A 41 23.24 0.88 9.51
CA ASN A 41 24.46 0.14 9.85
C ASN A 41 24.79 -0.94 8.81
N PRO A 42 25.78 -0.72 7.92
CA PRO A 42 26.16 -1.68 6.88
C PRO A 42 26.79 -2.97 7.42
N GLU A 43 27.19 -2.99 8.69
CA GLU A 43 27.73 -4.19 9.34
C GLU A 43 26.65 -5.13 9.90
N LYS A 44 25.38 -4.78 9.74
CA LYS A 44 24.24 -5.61 10.17
C LYS A 44 23.25 -5.72 9.03
N TYR A 45 22.76 -6.93 8.77
CA TYR A 45 21.69 -7.14 7.80
C TYR A 45 20.43 -6.33 8.16
N SER A 46 20.13 -6.24 9.46
CA SER A 46 18.98 -5.53 10.00
C SER A 46 19.43 -4.65 11.17
N SER A 47 19.23 -3.34 11.02
CA SER A 47 19.45 -2.34 12.08
C SER A 47 18.27 -1.37 12.26
N TRP A 48 17.29 -1.45 11.37
CA TRP A 48 16.05 -0.70 11.37
C TRP A 48 14.95 -1.58 10.76
N THR A 49 13.71 -1.41 11.22
CA THR A 49 12.61 -2.34 10.91
C THR A 49 11.29 -1.60 10.72
N THR A 50 11.33 -0.29 10.47
CA THR A 50 10.14 0.56 10.35
C THR A 50 10.39 1.65 9.31
N HIS A 51 9.52 2.65 9.23
CA HIS A 51 9.53 3.57 8.11
C HIS A 51 10.68 4.57 8.17
N SER A 52 10.88 5.28 7.08
CA SER A 52 11.88 6.32 6.91
C SER A 52 11.31 7.46 6.08
N ASN A 53 11.82 8.67 6.31
CA ASN A 53 11.52 9.84 5.48
C ASN A 53 12.29 9.85 4.14
N ARG A 54 12.69 8.70 3.58
CA ARG A 54 13.29 8.68 2.23
C ARG A 54 12.31 9.30 1.24
N LEU A 55 12.80 10.10 0.28
CA LEU A 55 11.97 10.59 -0.81
C LEU A 55 11.40 9.43 -1.61
N ILE A 56 10.12 9.51 -1.94
CA ILE A 56 9.40 8.40 -2.57
C ILE A 56 9.19 8.65 -4.06
N PRO A 57 9.56 7.69 -4.94
CA PRO A 57 9.31 7.78 -6.37
C PRO A 57 7.81 7.82 -6.73
N VAL A 58 7.48 8.56 -7.79
CA VAL A 58 6.16 8.53 -8.45
C VAL A 58 6.32 8.42 -9.96
N TYR A 59 5.49 7.55 -10.55
CA TYR A 59 5.39 7.31 -11.98
C TYR A 59 4.01 7.76 -12.45
N ALA A 60 3.97 8.57 -13.50
CA ALA A 60 2.75 9.13 -14.05
C ALA A 60 2.54 8.70 -15.50
N PHE A 61 1.31 8.28 -15.81
CA PHE A 61 0.87 7.82 -17.12
C PHE A 61 -0.36 8.61 -17.52
N GLY A 62 -0.34 9.20 -18.73
CA GLY A 62 -1.45 10.05 -19.21
C GLY A 62 -1.53 11.43 -18.56
N LEU A 63 -0.56 11.81 -17.72
CA LEU A 63 -0.41 13.15 -17.15
C LEU A 63 1.06 13.52 -16.96
N ARG A 64 1.30 14.79 -16.63
CA ARG A 64 2.62 15.36 -16.44
C ARG A 64 2.80 15.99 -15.05
N LEU A 65 4.02 15.94 -14.51
CA LEU A 65 4.32 16.35 -13.14
C LEU A 65 4.86 17.79 -13.03
N GLU A 66 5.13 18.49 -14.14
CA GLU A 66 5.81 19.80 -14.11
C GLU A 66 5.11 20.86 -13.26
N LYS A 67 3.79 20.78 -13.08
CA LYS A 67 3.02 21.75 -12.30
C LYS A 67 3.45 21.82 -10.82
N TYR A 68 4.04 20.76 -10.28
CA TYR A 68 4.33 20.63 -8.85
C TYR A 68 5.81 20.42 -8.52
N ARG A 69 6.66 20.04 -9.49
CA ARG A 69 8.09 19.75 -9.25
C ARG A 69 9.03 20.90 -9.63
N GLY A 70 10.32 20.77 -9.28
CA GLY A 70 11.35 21.72 -9.68
C GLY A 70 11.04 23.14 -9.21
N ALA A 71 11.10 24.13 -10.11
CA ALA A 71 10.80 25.54 -9.80
C ALA A 71 9.38 25.77 -9.24
N HIS A 72 8.45 24.83 -9.44
CA HIS A 72 7.09 24.90 -8.91
C HIS A 72 6.91 24.20 -7.55
N SER A 73 7.95 23.55 -7.04
CA SER A 73 7.92 22.86 -5.75
C SER A 73 7.52 23.78 -4.61
N LEU A 74 6.57 23.33 -3.79
CA LEU A 74 6.16 24.07 -2.60
C LEU A 74 7.28 24.20 -1.57
N TYR A 75 8.27 23.29 -1.59
CA TYR A 75 9.42 23.34 -0.69
C TYR A 75 10.35 24.52 -0.96
N ARG A 76 10.22 25.19 -2.10
CA ARG A 76 10.95 26.43 -2.39
C ARG A 76 10.34 27.67 -1.70
N ASP A 77 9.11 27.56 -1.18
CA ASP A 77 8.33 28.68 -0.65
C ASP A 77 7.94 28.48 0.82
N ALA A 78 8.56 29.24 1.72
CA ALA A 78 8.29 29.20 3.15
C ALA A 78 6.82 29.49 3.53
N THR A 79 6.12 30.33 2.76
CA THR A 79 4.72 30.66 3.03
C THR A 79 3.82 29.47 2.72
N LYS A 80 4.08 28.77 1.61
CA LYS A 80 3.35 27.54 1.26
C LYS A 80 3.63 26.41 2.26
N LEU A 81 4.87 26.26 2.71
CA LEU A 81 5.21 25.32 3.78
C LEU A 81 4.45 25.64 5.08
N GLN A 82 4.38 26.91 5.46
CA GLN A 82 3.62 27.34 6.64
C GLN A 82 2.12 27.07 6.50
N GLN A 83 1.56 27.20 5.30
CA GLN A 83 0.17 26.84 5.02
C GLN A 83 -0.06 25.33 5.10
N LEU A 84 0.88 24.53 4.58
CA LEU A 84 0.80 23.07 4.57
C LEU A 84 0.87 22.46 5.97
N TYR A 85 1.81 22.95 6.80
CA TYR A 85 2.08 22.40 8.13
C TYR A 85 1.47 23.20 9.29
N GLY A 86 0.79 24.32 9.01
CA GLY A 86 0.36 25.29 10.05
C GLY A 86 1.51 26.04 10.75
N ARG A 87 2.76 25.70 10.43
CA ARG A 87 4.03 26.28 10.90
C ARG A 87 5.08 26.08 9.81
N LEU A 88 6.16 26.86 9.82
CA LEU A 88 7.32 26.54 9.00
C LEU A 88 8.17 25.50 9.74
N PRO A 89 8.28 24.23 9.30
CA PRO A 89 9.10 23.26 10.01
C PRO A 89 10.59 23.62 9.87
N PRO A 90 11.42 23.35 10.90
CA PRO A 90 12.84 23.66 10.87
C PRO A 90 13.54 23.08 9.63
N ALA A 91 14.45 23.85 9.04
CA ALA A 91 15.30 23.46 7.91
C ALA A 91 14.58 22.82 6.70
N THR A 92 13.27 23.01 6.56
CA THR A 92 12.47 22.33 5.53
C THR A 92 12.39 23.10 4.21
N GLN A 93 12.58 24.43 4.23
CA GLN A 93 12.65 25.19 3.00
C GLN A 93 13.93 24.85 2.23
N ASN A 94 13.78 24.46 0.97
CA ASN A 94 14.87 24.11 0.06
C ASN A 94 14.69 24.87 -1.27
N PRO A 95 15.43 25.96 -1.50
CA PRO A 95 15.30 26.78 -2.72
C PRO A 95 15.61 26.04 -4.04
N THR A 96 16.28 24.90 -3.96
CA THR A 96 16.67 24.06 -5.10
C THR A 96 15.90 22.74 -5.16
N ALA A 97 14.83 22.59 -4.37
CA ALA A 97 14.04 21.35 -4.33
C ALA A 97 13.53 20.94 -5.71
N GLU A 98 13.95 19.78 -6.20
CA GLU A 98 13.39 19.16 -7.41
C GLU A 98 12.16 18.30 -7.09
N TYR A 99 12.10 17.75 -5.87
CA TYR A 99 10.97 17.02 -5.33
C TYR A 99 9.79 17.93 -4.99
N PHE A 100 8.62 17.32 -4.79
CA PHE A 100 7.39 17.99 -4.36
C PHE A 100 6.83 17.35 -3.08
N ASP A 101 5.61 17.71 -2.65
CA ASP A 101 5.01 17.10 -1.46
C ASP A 101 4.01 16.01 -1.82
N GLN A 102 3.89 14.99 -0.98
CA GLN A 102 2.92 13.92 -1.18
C GLN A 102 1.47 14.43 -1.38
N THR A 103 1.11 15.58 -0.78
CA THR A 103 -0.21 16.21 -1.01
C THR A 103 -0.43 16.71 -2.44
N ASP A 104 0.61 16.86 -3.26
CA ASP A 104 0.45 17.19 -4.68
C ASP A 104 -0.04 15.99 -5.50
N VAL A 105 0.12 14.74 -5.02
CA VAL A 105 -0.48 13.56 -5.66
C VAL A 105 -2.00 13.63 -5.62
N TYR A 106 -2.59 14.09 -4.51
CA TYR A 106 -4.02 14.44 -4.44
C TYR A 106 -4.38 15.50 -5.49
N ARG A 107 -3.57 16.56 -5.61
CA ARG A 107 -3.84 17.68 -6.54
C ARG A 107 -3.76 17.22 -8.00
N LEU A 108 -2.82 16.35 -8.35
CA LEU A 108 -2.67 15.75 -9.67
C LEU A 108 -3.91 14.95 -10.08
N GLN A 109 -4.42 14.10 -9.17
CA GLN A 109 -5.65 13.34 -9.41
C GLN A 109 -6.85 14.27 -9.63
N ARG A 110 -7.01 15.30 -8.78
CA ARG A 110 -8.09 16.29 -8.91
C ARG A 110 -7.98 17.09 -10.21
N ASP A 111 -6.79 17.52 -10.58
CA ASP A 111 -6.54 18.25 -11.83
C ASP A 111 -6.89 17.38 -13.04
N ALA A 112 -6.58 16.08 -13.01
CA ALA A 112 -6.97 15.15 -14.06
C ALA A 112 -8.50 15.04 -14.20
N ALA A 113 -9.22 14.93 -13.08
CA ALA A 113 -10.69 14.92 -13.08
C ALA A 113 -11.26 16.20 -13.70
N GLN A 114 -10.72 17.36 -13.32
CA GLN A 114 -11.12 18.68 -13.83
C GLN A 114 -10.79 18.87 -15.30
N ALA A 115 -9.69 18.26 -15.77
CA ALA A 115 -9.33 18.21 -17.18
C ALA A 115 -10.22 17.25 -18.01
N GLY A 116 -11.22 16.61 -17.38
CA GLY A 116 -12.19 15.76 -18.04
C GLY A 116 -11.75 14.29 -18.17
N LYS A 117 -10.66 13.88 -17.52
CA LYS A 117 -10.30 12.46 -17.45
C LYS A 117 -11.42 11.69 -16.77
N LYS A 118 -11.81 10.57 -17.37
CA LYS A 118 -12.91 9.74 -16.89
C LYS A 118 -12.41 8.67 -15.95
N ARG A 119 -11.16 8.23 -16.07
CA ARG A 119 -10.60 7.12 -15.29
C ARG A 119 -9.35 7.60 -14.57
N ILE A 120 -9.38 7.55 -13.25
CA ILE A 120 -8.29 8.01 -12.40
C ILE A 120 -7.87 6.83 -11.54
N ILE A 121 -6.64 6.37 -11.73
CA ILE A 121 -6.09 5.20 -11.05
C ILE A 121 -4.93 5.65 -10.17
N LEU A 122 -4.97 5.27 -8.89
CA LEU A 122 -3.87 5.39 -7.96
C LEU A 122 -3.39 4.00 -7.55
N MET A 123 -2.17 3.64 -7.94
CA MET A 123 -1.51 2.43 -7.48
C MET A 123 -0.53 2.77 -6.37
N VAL A 124 -0.68 2.12 -5.22
CA VAL A 124 0.17 2.31 -4.03
C VAL A 124 0.88 1.00 -3.70
N PHE A 125 2.20 1.03 -3.68
CA PHE A 125 3.02 -0.08 -3.21
C PHE A 125 3.51 0.31 -1.82
N ASP A 126 2.78 -0.10 -0.77
CA ASP A 126 3.00 0.36 0.61
C ASP A 126 4.46 0.08 1.03
N GLY A 127 5.19 1.11 1.45
CA GLY A 127 6.60 0.97 1.82
C GLY A 127 7.62 0.75 0.68
N MET A 128 7.24 0.81 -0.61
CA MET A 128 8.16 0.62 -1.74
C MET A 128 9.03 1.86 -2.01
N ASP A 129 10.17 1.95 -1.33
CA ASP A 129 11.17 2.96 -1.65
C ASP A 129 12.00 2.62 -2.91
N TRP A 130 12.85 3.56 -3.34
CA TRP A 130 13.65 3.39 -4.55
C TRP A 130 14.60 2.17 -4.52
N HIS A 131 15.13 1.80 -3.36
CA HIS A 131 15.98 0.61 -3.22
C HIS A 131 15.15 -0.66 -3.27
N THR A 132 13.96 -0.67 -2.65
CA THR A 132 12.99 -1.77 -2.79
C THR A 132 12.59 -1.96 -4.25
N THR A 133 12.26 -0.88 -4.96
CA THR A 133 11.98 -0.91 -6.41
C THR A 133 13.16 -1.47 -7.20
N ARG A 134 14.40 -1.07 -6.86
CA ARG A 134 15.60 -1.54 -7.55
C ARG A 134 15.88 -3.02 -7.31
N ALA A 135 15.67 -3.52 -6.10
CA ALA A 135 15.80 -4.95 -5.82
C ALA A 135 14.85 -5.77 -6.70
N ALA A 136 13.58 -5.38 -6.76
CA ALA A 136 12.60 -6.06 -7.60
C ALA A 136 12.90 -5.96 -9.11
N ALA A 137 13.37 -4.79 -9.57
CA ALA A 137 13.78 -4.61 -10.96
C ALA A 137 14.98 -5.49 -11.35
N ILE A 138 15.94 -5.70 -10.44
CA ILE A 138 17.07 -6.61 -10.67
C ILE A 138 16.58 -8.06 -10.72
N ALA A 139 15.67 -8.45 -9.82
CA ALA A 139 15.08 -9.78 -9.83
C ALA A 139 14.33 -10.07 -11.14
N SER A 140 13.48 -9.13 -11.57
CA SER A 140 12.67 -9.28 -12.80
C SER A 140 13.53 -9.29 -14.08
N SER A 141 14.50 -8.38 -14.18
CA SER A 141 15.31 -8.24 -15.40
C SER A 141 16.57 -9.13 -15.45
N GLY A 142 16.98 -9.68 -14.30
CA GLY A 142 18.26 -10.40 -14.16
C GLY A 142 19.49 -9.52 -14.35
N ALA A 143 19.38 -8.19 -14.22
CA ALA A 143 20.48 -7.25 -14.44
C ALA A 143 20.38 -5.97 -13.60
N VAL A 144 21.52 -5.35 -13.29
CA VAL A 144 21.57 -4.01 -12.71
C VAL A 144 21.51 -2.97 -13.84
N ASN A 145 20.30 -2.50 -14.17
CA ASN A 145 20.09 -1.60 -15.32
C ASN A 145 20.24 -0.11 -15.00
N TYR A 146 20.28 0.26 -13.72
CA TYR A 146 20.31 1.67 -13.30
C TYR A 146 20.87 1.83 -11.88
N ASP A 147 21.32 3.05 -11.58
CA ASP A 147 21.82 3.49 -10.27
C ASP A 147 21.23 4.84 -9.81
N HIS A 148 20.41 5.49 -10.65
CA HIS A 148 19.66 6.70 -10.30
C HIS A 148 18.42 6.87 -11.20
N GLY A 149 17.57 7.84 -10.86
CA GLY A 149 16.43 8.24 -11.71
C GLY A 149 15.26 7.26 -11.68
N ARG A 150 14.50 7.22 -12.78
CA ARG A 150 13.24 6.45 -12.90
C ARG A 150 13.41 4.94 -12.81
N GLY A 151 14.60 4.44 -13.14
CA GLY A 151 14.88 3.01 -13.22
C GLY A 151 14.37 2.33 -14.49
N ALA A 152 14.67 1.03 -14.60
CA ALA A 152 14.31 0.14 -15.69
C ALA A 152 14.32 -1.33 -15.21
N GLY A 153 13.44 -2.18 -15.76
CA GLY A 153 13.37 -3.62 -15.47
C GLY A 153 12.05 -4.12 -14.88
N LEU A 154 11.15 -3.23 -14.46
CA LEU A 154 9.77 -3.56 -14.09
C LEU A 154 8.80 -3.12 -15.20
N GLN A 155 7.62 -3.74 -15.30
CA GLN A 155 6.64 -3.42 -16.34
C GLN A 155 6.28 -1.93 -16.30
N PHE A 156 6.04 -1.35 -15.12
CA PHE A 156 5.73 0.08 -15.01
C PHE A 156 6.91 1.00 -15.33
N GLN A 157 8.15 0.54 -15.12
CA GLN A 157 9.33 1.34 -15.45
C GLN A 157 9.56 1.39 -16.96
N ASP A 158 9.36 0.27 -17.64
CA ASP A 158 9.70 0.08 -19.04
C ASP A 158 8.53 0.35 -20.00
N TYR A 159 7.33 0.55 -19.49
CA TYR A 159 6.14 0.80 -20.31
C TYR A 159 6.28 2.00 -21.26
N GLN A 160 5.99 1.78 -22.55
CA GLN A 160 6.12 2.75 -23.64
C GLN A 160 4.80 3.06 -24.37
N GLY A 161 3.64 2.57 -23.90
CA GLY A 161 2.37 2.75 -24.62
C GLY A 161 1.84 4.19 -24.61
N ILE A 162 2.32 5.04 -23.69
CA ILE A 162 2.01 6.47 -23.62
C ILE A 162 3.22 7.25 -23.14
N ALA A 163 3.22 8.57 -23.33
CA ALA A 163 4.17 9.44 -22.67
C ALA A 163 4.03 9.32 -21.14
N THR A 164 5.13 8.98 -20.48
CA THR A 164 5.23 8.86 -19.02
C THR A 164 6.03 10.01 -18.42
N ASP A 165 5.84 10.26 -17.13
CA ASP A 165 6.66 11.21 -16.36
C ASP A 165 7.06 10.59 -15.01
N PHE A 166 8.13 11.10 -14.43
CA PHE A 166 8.74 10.57 -13.20
C PHE A 166 9.12 11.69 -12.25
N GLY A 167 8.85 11.51 -10.97
CA GLY A 167 9.21 12.46 -9.93
C GLY A 167 9.38 11.77 -8.60
N TYR A 168 9.51 12.55 -7.55
CA TYR A 168 9.59 12.05 -6.19
C TYR A 168 9.15 13.12 -5.20
N PHE A 169 8.69 12.69 -4.02
CA PHE A 169 8.10 13.58 -3.04
C PHE A 169 8.49 13.27 -1.60
N VAL A 170 8.25 14.24 -0.73
CA VAL A 170 8.38 14.13 0.73
C VAL A 170 7.10 13.57 1.33
N THR A 171 7.26 12.63 2.27
CA THR A 171 6.17 11.93 2.95
C THR A 171 5.97 12.36 4.40
N SER A 172 6.83 13.21 4.95
CA SER A 172 6.80 13.59 6.37
C SER A 172 5.41 14.03 6.85
N PRO A 173 4.92 13.53 8.00
CA PRO A 173 3.57 13.80 8.50
C PRO A 173 3.49 15.22 9.08
N HIS A 174 2.31 15.70 9.47
CA HIS A 174 2.21 16.94 10.24
C HIS A 174 2.91 16.81 11.60
N ASN A 175 2.68 15.71 12.31
CA ASN A 175 3.26 15.40 13.61
C ASN A 175 3.10 13.91 13.97
N ASP A 176 3.68 13.53 15.10
CA ASP A 176 3.50 12.23 15.77
C ASP A 176 3.26 12.42 17.28
N GLY A 177 2.87 11.36 18.00
CA GLY A 177 2.60 11.37 19.43
C GLY A 177 1.27 12.03 19.79
N THR A 178 0.26 11.89 18.93
CA THR A 178 -1.11 12.33 19.18
C THR A 178 -1.82 11.32 20.09
N ASN A 179 -2.64 11.82 21.01
CA ASN A 179 -3.51 11.10 21.90
C ASN A 179 -4.95 11.30 21.41
N ILE A 180 -5.70 10.22 21.31
CA ILE A 180 -7.07 10.19 20.80
C ILE A 180 -8.02 9.55 21.81
N ASP A 181 -9.31 9.82 21.62
CA ASP A 181 -10.41 9.06 22.21
C ASP A 181 -11.23 8.50 21.04
N VAL A 182 -11.04 7.21 20.74
CA VAL A 182 -11.67 6.53 19.60
C VAL A 182 -13.19 6.45 19.76
N ASN A 183 -13.71 6.32 20.99
CA ASN A 183 -15.16 6.26 21.23
C ASN A 183 -15.86 7.58 20.94
N LYS A 184 -15.15 8.69 21.17
CA LYS A 184 -15.67 10.03 20.89
C LYS A 184 -15.22 10.57 19.54
N GLN A 185 -14.30 9.88 18.86
CA GLN A 185 -13.65 10.32 17.64
C GLN A 185 -13.06 11.73 17.76
N ILE A 186 -12.27 11.96 18.82
CA ILE A 186 -11.60 13.26 19.08
C ILE A 186 -10.10 13.11 19.35
N VAL A 187 -9.35 14.15 19.00
CA VAL A 187 -7.96 14.35 19.41
C VAL A 187 -7.92 15.15 20.71
N THR A 188 -7.10 14.70 21.67
CA THR A 188 -7.01 15.33 23.01
C THR A 188 -5.77 16.21 23.20
N ASN A 189 -4.79 16.14 22.29
CA ASN A 189 -3.62 17.01 22.22
C ASN A 189 -3.28 17.39 20.76
N PRO A 190 -4.07 18.27 20.11
CA PRO A 190 -3.81 18.67 18.73
C PRO A 190 -2.37 19.14 18.50
N GLY A 191 -1.74 18.67 17.42
CA GLY A 191 -0.34 18.95 17.08
C GLY A 191 0.69 17.98 17.69
N GLY A 192 0.26 17.05 18.56
CA GLY A 192 1.08 15.94 19.06
C GLY A 192 2.31 16.36 19.87
N LYS A 193 3.32 15.49 19.88
CA LYS A 193 4.57 15.66 20.65
C LYS A 193 5.77 15.96 19.75
N THR A 194 5.80 15.34 18.58
CA THR A 194 6.94 15.42 17.66
C THR A 194 6.48 16.04 16.35
N PRO A 195 6.95 17.23 15.97
CA PRO A 195 6.58 17.85 14.69
C PRO A 195 7.15 17.05 13.51
N GLY A 196 6.46 16.98 12.38
CA GLY A 196 7.10 16.61 11.12
C GLY A 196 7.86 17.76 10.47
N GLY A 197 8.52 17.45 9.35
CA GLY A 197 9.44 18.30 8.61
C GLY A 197 10.45 17.46 7.81
N TYR A 198 11.08 18.06 6.81
CA TYR A 198 12.04 17.38 5.96
C TYR A 198 13.25 18.26 5.62
N ASP A 199 14.35 18.03 6.32
CA ASP A 199 15.64 18.67 6.05
C ASP A 199 16.41 17.88 5.00
N ALA A 200 16.38 18.35 3.76
CA ALA A 200 17.08 17.70 2.65
C ALA A 200 18.61 17.77 2.76
N THR A 201 19.16 18.67 3.58
CA THR A 201 20.62 18.70 3.82
C THR A 201 21.08 17.52 4.67
N ARG A 202 20.16 16.89 5.41
CA ARG A 202 20.38 15.71 6.26
C ARG A 202 19.83 14.43 5.63
N ALA A 203 18.64 14.52 5.03
CA ALA A 203 17.95 13.40 4.38
C ALA A 203 18.25 13.23 2.89
N GLY A 204 19.05 14.10 2.30
CA GLY A 204 19.36 14.10 0.87
C GLY A 204 18.26 14.72 0.01
N ASP A 205 18.61 15.05 -1.23
CA ASP A 205 17.69 15.67 -2.21
C ASP A 205 17.12 14.68 -3.23
N THR A 206 17.51 13.39 -3.16
CA THR A 206 17.11 12.37 -4.13
C THR A 206 16.85 11.01 -3.45
N PRO A 207 15.95 10.18 -4.00
CA PRO A 207 15.64 8.85 -3.44
C PRO A 207 16.80 7.86 -3.42
N TRP A 208 17.74 7.96 -4.35
CA TRP A 208 18.80 6.96 -4.60
C TRP A 208 20.13 7.27 -3.89
N ALA A 209 20.34 8.52 -3.46
CA ALA A 209 21.57 8.91 -2.81
C ALA A 209 21.65 8.34 -1.38
N ALA A 210 22.87 8.14 -0.90
CA ALA A 210 23.10 7.92 0.52
C ALA A 210 22.69 9.16 1.33
N PHE A 211 22.14 8.94 2.52
CA PHE A 211 21.78 10.01 3.44
C PHE A 211 23.03 10.74 3.95
N PRO A 212 23.10 12.08 3.86
CA PRO A 212 24.15 12.86 4.53
C PRO A 212 24.21 12.61 6.04
N ASP A 213 23.06 12.47 6.69
CA ASP A 213 22.90 12.01 8.07
C ASP A 213 22.05 10.72 8.08
N PRO A 214 22.69 9.55 8.18
CA PRO A 214 22.01 8.25 8.19
C PRO A 214 21.00 8.05 9.32
N LEU A 215 21.05 8.84 10.40
CA LEU A 215 20.12 8.70 11.52
C LEU A 215 18.92 9.65 11.43
N TYR A 216 19.03 10.73 10.64
CA TYR A 216 17.94 11.68 10.43
C TYR A 216 16.69 11.03 9.82
N PRO A 217 16.71 10.30 8.69
CA PRO A 217 15.46 9.83 8.06
C PRO A 217 14.59 8.93 8.95
N ILE A 218 15.17 8.36 10.02
CA ILE A 218 14.51 7.50 11.01
C ILE A 218 14.32 8.16 12.37
N ALA A 219 14.48 9.48 12.46
CA ALA A 219 14.32 10.27 13.68
C ALA A 219 15.22 9.82 14.85
N ALA A 220 16.37 9.20 14.55
CA ALA A 220 17.31 8.67 15.53
C ALA A 220 18.57 9.55 15.71
N GLY A 221 18.69 10.62 14.93
CA GLY A 221 19.85 11.53 14.97
C GLY A 221 19.79 12.52 16.13
N ASP A 222 20.94 13.13 16.46
CA ASP A 222 21.00 14.24 17.41
C ASP A 222 20.39 15.53 16.80
N GLY A 223 19.87 16.42 17.65
CA GLY A 223 19.34 17.73 17.25
C GLY A 223 17.81 17.86 17.30
N ASP A 224 17.25 18.66 16.39
CA ASP A 224 15.80 18.91 16.32
C ASP A 224 15.06 17.60 15.99
N LYS A 225 14.18 17.19 16.90
CA LYS A 225 13.35 16.00 16.72
C LYS A 225 12.33 16.24 15.61
N HIS A 226 12.17 15.27 14.73
CA HIS A 226 11.10 15.25 13.74
C HIS A 226 10.40 13.89 13.72
N ALA A 227 9.19 13.85 13.16
CA ALA A 227 8.46 12.63 12.89
C ALA A 227 8.83 12.05 11.51
N TYR A 228 8.73 10.73 11.37
CA TYR A 228 8.55 10.07 10.09
C TYR A 228 7.12 9.51 10.01
N THR A 229 6.61 9.35 8.80
CA THR A 229 5.20 9.04 8.55
C THR A 229 4.89 7.58 8.87
N ASP A 230 3.67 7.30 9.27
CA ASP A 230 3.04 5.99 9.12
C ASP A 230 2.18 5.93 7.85
N SER A 231 1.64 4.75 7.53
CA SER A 231 0.77 4.56 6.37
C SER A 231 -0.53 5.38 6.41
N ALA A 232 -1.08 5.69 7.59
CA ALA A 232 -2.33 6.43 7.72
C ALA A 232 -2.17 7.90 7.34
N SER A 233 -1.13 8.55 7.88
CA SER A 233 -0.85 9.96 7.57
C SER A 233 -0.33 10.18 6.15
N SER A 234 0.44 9.22 5.61
CA SER A 234 0.90 9.24 4.23
C SER A 234 -0.26 9.05 3.26
N ALA A 235 -1.11 8.03 3.45
CA ALA A 235 -2.26 7.77 2.61
C ALA A 235 -3.32 8.88 2.72
N THR A 236 -3.50 9.50 3.89
CA THR A 236 -4.31 10.72 4.04
C THR A 236 -3.75 11.85 3.18
N SER A 237 -2.43 12.00 3.08
CA SER A 237 -1.82 13.01 2.19
C SER A 237 -2.13 12.73 0.71
N LEU A 238 -2.09 11.45 0.29
CA LEU A 238 -2.45 11.00 -1.07
C LEU A 238 -3.94 11.20 -1.39
N CYS A 239 -4.83 10.98 -0.42
CA CYS A 239 -6.28 10.91 -0.62
C CYS A 239 -7.03 12.20 -0.27
N ALA A 240 -6.53 13.00 0.67
CA ALA A 240 -7.20 14.22 1.15
C ALA A 240 -6.37 15.50 0.94
N GLY A 241 -5.11 15.40 0.52
CA GLY A 241 -4.30 16.56 0.15
C GLY A 241 -3.90 17.46 1.32
N ILE A 242 -3.85 16.91 2.53
CA ILE A 242 -3.42 17.59 3.76
C ILE A 242 -2.34 16.80 4.48
N LYS A 243 -1.53 17.49 5.28
CA LYS A 243 -0.69 16.83 6.30
C LYS A 243 -1.51 16.60 7.55
N THR A 244 -1.38 15.41 8.15
CA THR A 244 -2.02 15.05 9.41
C THR A 244 -1.06 14.28 10.32
N TYR A 245 -1.51 13.87 11.50
CA TYR A 245 -0.71 13.10 12.44
C TYR A 245 -0.66 11.61 12.08
N ASN A 246 0.39 10.90 12.48
CA ASN A 246 0.45 9.44 12.36
C ASN A 246 -0.80 8.80 12.99
N ASP A 247 -1.32 7.71 12.42
CA ASP A 247 -2.59 7.03 12.78
C ASP A 247 -3.88 7.69 12.27
N ALA A 248 -3.84 8.91 11.76
CA ALA A 248 -5.06 9.59 11.30
C ALA A 248 -5.56 9.07 9.94
N ILE A 249 -6.87 8.82 9.83
CA ILE A 249 -7.55 8.49 8.56
C ILE A 249 -8.41 9.68 8.14
N ASN A 250 -7.95 10.45 7.14
CA ASN A 250 -8.66 11.61 6.57
C ASN A 250 -9.19 12.64 7.58
N VAL A 251 -8.55 12.79 8.74
CA VAL A 251 -8.82 13.89 9.65
C VAL A 251 -7.65 14.87 9.66
N ASP A 252 -7.91 16.14 9.93
CA ASP A 252 -6.84 17.12 10.12
C ASP A 252 -6.08 16.88 11.44
N PHE A 253 -5.01 17.65 11.69
CA PHE A 253 -4.18 17.50 12.89
C PHE A 253 -4.92 17.73 14.23
N SER A 254 -6.17 18.20 14.17
CA SER A 254 -7.05 18.41 15.33
C SER A 254 -8.17 17.37 15.42
N GLY A 255 -8.21 16.38 14.52
CA GLY A 255 -9.22 15.32 14.47
C GLY A 255 -10.50 15.72 13.74
N ARG A 256 -10.51 16.84 13.00
CA ARG A 256 -11.70 17.25 12.24
C ARG A 256 -11.74 16.54 10.89
N GLU A 257 -12.94 16.17 10.47
CA GLU A 257 -13.16 15.51 9.18
C GLU A 257 -12.57 16.31 8.01
N VAL A 258 -11.88 15.62 7.12
CA VAL A 258 -11.50 16.12 5.79
C VAL A 258 -12.09 15.18 4.74
N LEU A 259 -12.75 15.76 3.74
CA LEU A 259 -13.37 15.02 2.66
C LEU A 259 -12.28 14.50 1.70
N PRO A 260 -12.05 13.17 1.58
CA PRO A 260 -11.11 12.63 0.62
C PRO A 260 -11.60 12.82 -0.82
N LEU A 261 -10.66 12.71 -1.77
CA LEU A 261 -10.91 12.89 -3.19
C LEU A 261 -11.99 11.94 -3.70
N ALA A 262 -11.94 10.67 -3.32
CA ALA A 262 -12.88 9.68 -3.83
C ALA A 262 -14.33 10.02 -3.45
N ARG A 263 -14.60 10.45 -2.21
CA ARG A 263 -15.93 10.93 -1.80
C ARG A 263 -16.35 12.20 -2.56
N SER A 264 -15.42 13.11 -2.82
CA SER A 264 -15.66 14.31 -3.63
C SER A 264 -16.06 13.94 -5.07
N LEU A 265 -15.29 13.06 -5.72
CA LEU A 265 -15.55 12.58 -7.07
C LEU A 265 -16.83 11.75 -7.16
N GLN A 266 -17.17 10.98 -6.11
CA GLN A 266 -18.43 10.24 -6.07
C GLN A 266 -19.65 11.16 -6.15
N ALA A 267 -19.60 12.31 -5.46
CA ALA A 267 -20.63 13.34 -5.56
C ALA A 267 -20.70 13.99 -6.96
N GLU A 268 -19.62 13.91 -7.75
CA GLU A 268 -19.54 14.35 -9.14
C GLU A 268 -19.89 13.25 -10.17
N GLY A 269 -20.39 12.10 -9.71
CA GLY A 269 -20.85 10.99 -10.54
C GLY A 269 -19.80 9.94 -10.89
N PHE A 270 -18.62 9.98 -10.27
CA PHE A 270 -17.65 8.88 -10.41
C PHE A 270 -18.12 7.66 -9.63
N ALA A 271 -17.94 6.46 -10.20
CA ALA A 271 -17.93 5.24 -9.41
C ALA A 271 -16.59 5.10 -8.69
N ILE A 272 -16.59 4.61 -7.45
CA ILE A 272 -15.39 4.54 -6.60
C ILE A 272 -15.01 3.08 -6.30
N GLY A 273 -13.75 2.70 -6.55
CA GLY A 273 -13.24 1.37 -6.23
C GLY A 273 -11.96 1.40 -5.39
N VAL A 274 -11.81 0.39 -4.54
CA VAL A 274 -10.62 0.18 -3.69
C VAL A 274 -10.25 -1.30 -3.72
N VAL A 275 -8.99 -1.59 -4.02
CA VAL A 275 -8.42 -2.95 -4.07
C VAL A 275 -7.14 -2.98 -3.24
N THR A 276 -6.94 -4.03 -2.44
CA THR A 276 -5.74 -4.20 -1.61
C THR A 276 -5.38 -5.66 -1.38
N SER A 277 -4.09 -6.00 -1.28
CA SER A 277 -3.62 -7.34 -0.86
C SER A 277 -3.71 -7.59 0.66
N VAL A 278 -3.96 -6.55 1.47
CA VAL A 278 -4.06 -6.61 2.93
C VAL A 278 -5.52 -6.37 3.39
N PRO A 279 -5.87 -6.33 4.69
CA PRO A 279 -7.24 -6.10 5.12
C PRO A 279 -7.88 -4.86 4.49
N VAL A 280 -9.14 -4.96 4.07
CA VAL A 280 -9.87 -3.87 3.38
C VAL A 280 -9.95 -2.55 4.14
N SER A 281 -9.82 -2.59 5.48
CA SER A 281 -9.79 -1.42 6.36
C SER A 281 -8.42 -1.09 6.91
N HIS A 282 -7.35 -1.67 6.35
CA HIS A 282 -6.00 -1.19 6.61
C HIS A 282 -5.86 0.29 6.21
N ALA A 283 -4.80 0.95 6.68
CA ALA A 283 -4.72 2.41 6.65
C ALA A 283 -4.85 3.01 5.23
N THR A 284 -4.10 2.49 4.27
CA THR A 284 -4.11 2.98 2.89
C THR A 284 -5.47 2.84 2.21
N PRO A 285 -6.12 1.65 2.17
CA PRO A 285 -7.42 1.50 1.53
C PRO A 285 -8.52 2.25 2.30
N ALA A 286 -8.43 2.34 3.62
CA ALA A 286 -9.36 3.14 4.42
C ALA A 286 -9.28 4.64 4.08
N CYS A 287 -8.08 5.18 3.85
CA CYS A 287 -7.88 6.58 3.45
C CYS A 287 -8.52 6.92 2.11
N ALA A 288 -8.84 5.95 1.25
CA ALA A 288 -9.58 6.23 0.03
C ALA A 288 -10.96 6.86 0.32
N TYR A 289 -11.60 6.52 1.46
CA TYR A 289 -13.01 6.83 1.67
C TYR A 289 -13.42 7.22 3.10
N SER A 290 -12.89 6.52 4.12
CA SER A 290 -13.34 6.60 5.52
C SER A 290 -12.76 7.79 6.26
N ASN A 291 -13.30 8.10 7.45
CA ASN A 291 -12.68 9.03 8.40
C ASN A 291 -12.63 8.42 9.80
N ASN A 292 -11.48 8.51 10.45
CA ASN A 292 -11.32 8.07 11.83
C ASN A 292 -10.11 8.76 12.45
N VAL A 293 -10.18 9.00 13.76
CA VAL A 293 -9.02 9.54 14.50
C VAL A 293 -7.92 8.49 14.74
N SER A 294 -8.20 7.21 14.46
CA SER A 294 -7.28 6.09 14.58
C SER A 294 -7.40 5.11 13.40
N ARG A 295 -6.27 4.69 12.84
CA ARG A 295 -6.17 3.62 11.84
C ARG A 295 -6.56 2.24 12.36
N ASP A 296 -6.55 2.06 13.68
CA ASP A 296 -6.84 0.77 14.30
C ASP A 296 -8.33 0.50 14.53
N ASP A 297 -9.21 1.45 14.23
CA ASP A 297 -10.67 1.27 14.36
C ASP A 297 -11.27 0.54 13.14
N TYR A 298 -10.75 -0.67 12.88
CA TYR A 298 -10.97 -1.41 11.64
C TYR A 298 -12.44 -1.63 11.29
N GLN A 299 -13.30 -1.97 12.24
CA GLN A 299 -14.72 -2.21 11.97
C GLN A 299 -15.43 -0.93 11.54
N ASP A 300 -15.19 0.22 12.19
CA ASP A 300 -15.78 1.49 11.77
C ASP A 300 -15.23 1.99 10.44
N LEU A 301 -13.94 1.76 10.18
CA LEU A 301 -13.34 2.04 8.88
C LEU A 301 -14.00 1.19 7.77
N THR A 302 -14.24 -0.10 8.00
CA THR A 302 -14.97 -0.96 7.06
C THR A 302 -16.43 -0.52 6.90
N ARG A 303 -17.09 -0.12 7.99
CA ARG A 303 -18.48 0.39 7.94
C ARG A 303 -18.57 1.61 7.04
N ASP A 304 -17.67 2.57 7.18
CA ASP A 304 -17.58 3.73 6.28
C ASP A 304 -17.41 3.31 4.80
N LEU A 305 -16.47 2.40 4.51
CA LEU A 305 -16.22 1.89 3.16
C LEU A 305 -17.48 1.23 2.54
N LEU A 306 -18.26 0.50 3.34
CA LEU A 306 -19.46 -0.21 2.90
C LEU A 306 -20.75 0.63 3.01
N GLY A 307 -20.65 1.84 3.58
CA GLY A 307 -21.76 2.75 3.84
C GLY A 307 -22.71 2.28 4.94
N LEU A 308 -22.19 1.52 5.89
CA LEU A 308 -22.85 1.23 7.17
C LEU A 308 -22.57 2.38 8.17
N PRO A 309 -23.41 2.56 9.20
CA PRO A 309 -23.14 3.54 10.26
C PRO A 309 -21.86 3.22 11.04
N SER A 310 -20.98 4.20 11.20
CA SER A 310 -19.80 4.16 12.10
C SER A 310 -19.96 5.16 13.25
N VAL A 311 -19.06 5.18 14.22
CA VAL A 311 -19.06 6.22 15.26
C VAL A 311 -18.83 7.61 14.66
N PHE A 312 -17.92 7.72 13.68
CA PHE A 312 -17.64 8.99 13.01
C PHE A 312 -18.80 9.45 12.12
N HIS A 313 -19.46 8.51 11.44
CA HIS A 313 -20.61 8.75 10.56
C HIS A 313 -21.85 7.95 10.99
N PRO A 314 -22.59 8.38 12.03
CA PRO A 314 -23.76 7.63 12.54
C PRO A 314 -24.91 7.48 11.54
N GLY A 315 -24.95 8.31 10.49
CA GLY A 315 -25.91 8.20 9.38
C GLY A 315 -25.49 7.23 8.27
N GLY A 316 -24.26 6.70 8.35
CA GLY A 316 -23.60 5.98 7.27
C GLY A 316 -23.16 6.90 6.12
N LEU A 317 -22.17 6.43 5.37
CA LEU A 317 -21.74 7.06 4.11
C LEU A 317 -22.41 6.39 2.91
N PRO A 318 -22.31 6.99 1.69
CA PRO A 318 -22.75 6.28 0.50
C PRO A 318 -22.04 4.94 0.30
N GLY A 319 -20.80 4.77 0.76
CA GLY A 319 -19.95 3.59 0.54
C GLY A 319 -19.39 3.54 -0.88
N VAL A 320 -18.29 2.82 -1.07
CA VAL A 320 -17.63 2.62 -2.37
C VAL A 320 -18.45 1.69 -3.28
N ASP A 321 -18.28 1.79 -4.59
CA ASP A 321 -18.94 0.91 -5.56
C ASP A 321 -18.26 -0.46 -5.67
N VAL A 322 -16.94 -0.52 -5.45
CA VAL A 322 -16.16 -1.75 -5.40
C VAL A 322 -15.19 -1.73 -4.23
N LEU A 323 -15.17 -2.79 -3.42
CA LEU A 323 -14.17 -3.03 -2.39
C LEU A 323 -13.69 -4.48 -2.48
N ILE A 324 -12.41 -4.71 -2.73
CA ILE A 324 -11.86 -6.07 -2.86
C ILE A 324 -10.57 -6.15 -2.06
N GLY A 325 -10.47 -7.04 -1.09
CA GLY A 325 -9.24 -7.17 -0.33
C GLY A 325 -9.21 -8.30 0.68
N GLY A 326 -8.22 -8.22 1.56
CA GLY A 326 -8.01 -9.11 2.69
C GLY A 326 -9.01 -8.90 3.83
N GLY A 327 -8.80 -9.65 4.92
CA GLY A 327 -9.47 -9.52 6.22
C GLY A 327 -10.19 -10.82 6.62
N TRP A 328 -10.34 -11.75 5.69
CA TRP A 328 -10.99 -13.03 5.94
C TRP A 328 -10.23 -13.84 7.02
N GLY A 329 -10.98 -14.58 7.84
CA GLY A 329 -10.42 -15.57 8.77
C GLY A 329 -9.83 -15.03 10.08
N GLU A 330 -9.81 -13.71 10.29
CA GLU A 330 -9.21 -13.12 11.50
C GLU A 330 -10.23 -12.87 12.61
N GLU A 331 -10.41 -13.85 13.50
CA GLU A 331 -11.34 -13.76 14.64
C GLU A 331 -10.69 -13.11 15.89
N ARG A 332 -11.48 -12.30 16.61
CA ARG A 332 -11.11 -11.66 17.88
C ARG A 332 -12.32 -11.59 18.82
N GLU A 333 -12.12 -12.04 20.06
CA GLU A 333 -13.12 -11.91 21.14
C GLU A 333 -13.20 -10.48 21.70
N LYS A 334 -12.10 -9.73 21.59
CA LYS A 334 -11.96 -8.34 22.02
C LYS A 334 -10.85 -7.68 21.24
N ASP A 335 -11.04 -6.41 20.90
CA ASP A 335 -10.00 -5.56 20.33
C ASP A 335 -10.17 -4.13 20.86
N GLY A 336 -9.44 -3.80 21.92
CA GLY A 336 -9.58 -2.52 22.63
C GLY A 336 -9.11 -1.31 21.83
N ALA A 337 -8.41 -1.52 20.71
CA ALA A 337 -7.98 -0.44 19.83
C ALA A 337 -9.15 0.13 19.00
N GLN A 338 -10.22 -0.65 18.80
CA GLN A 338 -11.39 -0.27 18.01
C GLN A 338 -12.55 0.31 18.84
N GLY A 339 -12.30 0.67 20.10
CA GLY A 339 -13.32 1.25 20.98
C GLY A 339 -14.34 0.24 21.53
N GLU A 340 -15.37 0.80 22.17
CA GLU A 340 -16.42 0.07 22.90
C GLU A 340 -17.48 -0.54 21.97
N ASN A 341 -17.59 -0.06 20.74
CA ASN A 341 -18.49 -0.57 19.71
C ASN A 341 -17.90 -1.74 18.89
N PHE A 342 -16.72 -2.23 19.23
CA PHE A 342 -16.17 -3.46 18.66
C PHE A 342 -17.14 -4.63 18.87
N VAL A 343 -17.47 -5.33 17.77
CA VAL A 343 -18.31 -6.52 17.79
C VAL A 343 -17.41 -7.77 17.73
N PRO A 344 -17.46 -8.66 18.72
CA PRO A 344 -16.71 -9.92 18.70
C PRO A 344 -17.00 -10.75 17.46
N GLY A 345 -15.95 -11.39 16.93
CA GLY A 345 -15.97 -12.13 15.68
C GLY A 345 -14.83 -11.69 14.78
N ASN A 346 -15.06 -11.64 13.47
CA ASN A 346 -14.05 -11.18 12.53
C ASN A 346 -13.63 -9.72 12.85
N ARG A 347 -12.32 -9.52 12.95
CA ARG A 347 -11.66 -8.29 13.40
C ARG A 347 -11.99 -7.08 12.52
N TYR A 348 -12.20 -7.29 11.22
CA TYR A 348 -12.35 -6.21 10.25
C TYR A 348 -13.81 -6.03 9.78
N LEU A 349 -14.62 -7.09 9.77
CA LEU A 349 -16.04 -7.02 9.41
C LEU A 349 -16.88 -8.10 10.10
N PRO A 350 -17.79 -7.74 11.03
CA PRO A 350 -18.68 -8.70 11.66
C PRO A 350 -19.56 -9.46 10.65
N ALA A 351 -19.77 -10.75 10.88
CA ALA A 351 -20.54 -11.60 9.97
C ALA A 351 -21.99 -11.11 9.73
N ALA A 352 -22.63 -10.51 10.75
CA ALA A 352 -23.96 -9.93 10.61
C ALA A 352 -23.97 -8.71 9.67
N GLU A 353 -22.91 -7.89 9.71
CA GLU A 353 -22.75 -6.73 8.84
C GLU A 353 -22.45 -7.18 7.40
N MET A 354 -21.57 -8.18 7.22
CA MET A 354 -21.32 -8.80 5.91
C MET A 354 -22.60 -9.38 5.29
N ALA A 355 -23.45 -10.02 6.09
CA ALA A 355 -24.75 -10.51 5.60
C ALA A 355 -25.68 -9.35 5.21
N SER A 356 -25.70 -8.25 5.97
CA SER A 356 -26.59 -7.11 5.74
C SER A 356 -26.31 -6.35 4.45
N ILE A 357 -25.05 -6.31 4.00
CA ILE A 357 -24.67 -5.61 2.77
C ILE A 357 -24.98 -6.41 1.50
N SER A 358 -25.24 -7.72 1.62
CA SER A 358 -25.42 -8.62 0.48
C SER A 358 -26.74 -8.37 -0.24
N VAL A 359 -26.71 -8.30 -1.58
CA VAL A 359 -27.92 -8.22 -2.43
C VAL A 359 -28.89 -9.38 -2.19
N GLU A 360 -28.39 -10.55 -1.81
CA GLU A 360 -29.22 -11.72 -1.48
C GLU A 360 -30.07 -11.50 -0.21
N LYS A 361 -29.66 -10.55 0.63
CA LYS A 361 -30.34 -10.15 1.88
C LYS A 361 -30.98 -8.76 1.77
N GLY A 362 -31.07 -8.19 0.57
CA GLY A 362 -31.63 -6.86 0.32
C GLY A 362 -30.63 -5.70 0.47
N GLY A 363 -29.34 -6.01 0.62
CA GLY A 363 -28.26 -5.03 0.60
C GLY A 363 -27.86 -4.59 -0.82
N ARG A 364 -26.67 -3.99 -0.95
CA ARG A 364 -26.22 -3.30 -2.17
C ARG A 364 -25.09 -4.02 -2.92
N TYR A 365 -24.42 -4.95 -2.26
CA TYR A 365 -23.19 -5.59 -2.75
C TYR A 365 -23.45 -7.04 -3.15
N VAL A 366 -22.97 -7.42 -4.33
CA VAL A 366 -22.63 -8.82 -4.59
C VAL A 366 -21.42 -9.13 -3.71
N VAL A 367 -21.54 -10.13 -2.84
CA VAL A 367 -20.46 -10.56 -1.95
C VAL A 367 -19.75 -11.76 -2.58
N SER A 368 -18.43 -11.66 -2.73
CA SER A 368 -17.55 -12.72 -3.21
C SER A 368 -16.42 -12.93 -2.20
N ASP A 369 -16.61 -13.85 -1.28
CA ASP A 369 -15.69 -14.15 -0.18
C ASP A 369 -14.93 -15.45 -0.40
N ARG A 370 -13.85 -15.69 0.36
CA ARG A 370 -13.17 -16.99 0.33
C ARG A 370 -14.11 -18.12 0.80
N VAL A 371 -14.23 -19.18 0.00
CA VAL A 371 -15.05 -20.36 0.31
C VAL A 371 -14.27 -21.64 0.08
N SER A 372 -14.32 -22.54 1.06
CA SER A 372 -13.59 -23.80 1.01
C SER A 372 -13.92 -24.63 -0.25
N GLY A 373 -12.88 -25.07 -0.96
CA GLY A 373 -12.95 -25.90 -2.16
C GLY A 373 -13.33 -25.16 -3.44
N GLN A 374 -13.38 -23.82 -3.43
CA GLN A 374 -13.63 -23.02 -4.63
C GLN A 374 -12.43 -22.13 -4.94
N ASN A 375 -11.93 -22.21 -6.17
CA ASN A 375 -10.86 -21.33 -6.63
C ASN A 375 -11.28 -19.84 -6.53
N GLY A 376 -10.43 -19.02 -5.91
CA GLY A 376 -10.71 -17.63 -5.58
C GLY A 376 -10.92 -16.75 -6.81
N SER A 377 -10.08 -16.88 -7.83
CA SER A 377 -10.21 -16.13 -9.09
C SER A 377 -11.49 -16.49 -9.85
N ILE A 378 -11.86 -17.78 -9.92
CA ILE A 378 -13.11 -18.21 -10.55
C ILE A 378 -14.32 -17.66 -9.80
N ARG A 379 -14.29 -17.70 -8.46
CA ARG A 379 -15.36 -17.17 -7.61
C ARG A 379 -15.49 -15.66 -7.74
N LEU A 380 -14.38 -14.93 -7.74
CA LEU A 380 -14.36 -13.49 -7.97
C LEU A 380 -14.96 -13.14 -9.34
N ALA A 381 -14.55 -13.82 -10.41
CA ALA A 381 -15.08 -13.62 -11.76
C ALA A 381 -16.59 -13.87 -11.84
N ALA A 382 -17.12 -14.88 -11.14
CA ALA A 382 -18.56 -15.11 -11.05
C ALA A 382 -19.30 -13.96 -10.32
N GLY A 383 -18.69 -13.42 -9.26
CA GLY A 383 -19.17 -12.23 -8.56
C GLY A 383 -19.19 -10.99 -9.46
N VAL A 384 -18.11 -10.75 -10.22
CA VAL A 384 -18.02 -9.66 -11.22
C VAL A 384 -19.13 -9.76 -12.23
N LYS A 385 -19.35 -10.94 -12.83
CA LYS A 385 -20.43 -11.15 -13.80
C LYS A 385 -21.79 -10.77 -13.22
N THR A 386 -22.09 -11.23 -12.02
CA THR A 386 -23.35 -10.92 -11.32
C THR A 386 -23.49 -9.43 -11.04
N ALA A 387 -22.41 -8.77 -10.59
CA ALA A 387 -22.39 -7.35 -10.30
C ALA A 387 -22.60 -6.51 -11.56
N VAL A 388 -21.94 -6.86 -12.67
CA VAL A 388 -22.07 -6.17 -13.97
C VAL A 388 -23.48 -6.35 -14.54
N GLU A 389 -24.00 -7.57 -14.61
CA GLU A 389 -25.33 -7.86 -15.17
C GLU A 389 -26.45 -7.18 -14.36
N GLY A 390 -26.34 -7.18 -13.02
CA GLY A 390 -27.29 -6.52 -12.13
C GLY A 390 -27.04 -5.03 -11.88
N ARG A 391 -25.94 -4.47 -12.40
CA ARG A 391 -25.42 -3.12 -12.09
C ARG A 391 -25.28 -2.86 -10.57
N HIS A 392 -24.96 -3.91 -9.82
CA HIS A 392 -24.73 -3.89 -8.38
C HIS A 392 -23.31 -3.46 -8.03
N ARG A 393 -23.08 -3.18 -6.75
CA ARG A 393 -21.74 -3.01 -6.20
C ARG A 393 -21.09 -4.37 -5.95
N LEU A 394 -19.77 -4.41 -5.79
CA LEU A 394 -19.02 -5.65 -5.52
C LEU A 394 -18.24 -5.52 -4.21
N PHE A 395 -18.37 -6.50 -3.32
CA PHE A 395 -17.51 -6.67 -2.16
C PHE A 395 -16.79 -8.01 -2.24
N GLY A 396 -15.47 -7.98 -2.41
CA GLY A 396 -14.60 -9.15 -2.41
C GLY A 396 -13.84 -9.26 -1.09
N TYR A 397 -13.95 -10.40 -0.40
CA TYR A 397 -13.39 -10.57 0.94
C TYR A 397 -12.61 -11.88 1.08
N PHE A 398 -11.30 -11.77 0.93
CA PHE A 398 -10.38 -12.89 0.80
C PHE A 398 -9.31 -12.84 1.89
N GLY A 399 -8.39 -13.80 1.87
CA GLY A 399 -7.21 -13.85 2.72
C GLY A 399 -6.97 -15.20 3.39
N VAL A 400 -5.89 -15.24 4.14
CA VAL A 400 -5.44 -16.35 5.00
C VAL A 400 -5.35 -15.87 6.45
N ALA A 401 -4.84 -16.71 7.35
CA ALA A 401 -4.49 -16.26 8.70
C ALA A 401 -3.57 -15.03 8.63
N GLY A 402 -3.84 -14.02 9.45
CA GLY A 402 -3.28 -12.67 9.35
C GLY A 402 -4.19 -11.68 8.61
N GLY A 403 -5.14 -12.17 7.80
CA GLY A 403 -6.12 -11.34 7.08
C GLY A 403 -5.56 -10.71 5.80
N HIS A 404 -4.47 -11.23 5.23
CA HIS A 404 -3.89 -10.79 3.96
C HIS A 404 -3.96 -11.90 2.92
N LEU A 405 -3.68 -11.60 1.66
CA LEU A 405 -3.44 -12.62 0.64
C LEU A 405 -2.14 -13.39 0.96
N PRO A 406 -1.99 -14.65 0.50
CA PRO A 406 -0.72 -15.36 0.61
C PRO A 406 0.46 -14.56 0.02
N TYR A 407 1.59 -14.48 0.74
CA TYR A 407 2.78 -13.81 0.22
C TYR A 407 3.30 -14.50 -1.04
N GLN A 408 3.41 -13.75 -2.12
CA GLN A 408 4.20 -14.16 -3.28
C GLN A 408 5.68 -13.95 -2.96
N THR A 409 6.52 -14.97 -3.15
CA THR A 409 7.99 -14.89 -3.06
C THR A 409 8.61 -14.38 -4.37
N ALA A 410 9.90 -14.04 -4.37
CA ALA A 410 10.58 -13.42 -5.51
C ALA A 410 10.57 -14.29 -6.78
N ASP A 411 10.52 -15.62 -6.62
CA ASP A 411 10.42 -16.60 -7.71
C ASP A 411 8.97 -16.82 -8.21
N GLY A 412 7.99 -16.12 -7.62
CA GLY A 412 6.57 -16.28 -7.91
C GLY A 412 5.90 -17.42 -7.14
N GLY A 413 6.62 -18.05 -6.21
CA GLY A 413 6.11 -19.05 -5.28
C GLY A 413 5.27 -18.47 -4.14
N TYR A 414 4.96 -19.34 -3.18
CA TYR A 414 4.15 -19.05 -1.99
C TYR A 414 4.73 -19.82 -0.78
N ASP A 415 6.05 -19.78 -0.65
CA ASP A 415 6.84 -20.53 0.32
C ASP A 415 7.82 -19.60 1.03
N PRO A 416 7.31 -18.56 1.73
CA PRO A 416 8.16 -17.58 2.40
C PRO A 416 9.08 -18.24 3.43
N VAL A 417 10.32 -17.76 3.51
CA VAL A 417 11.30 -18.20 4.52
C VAL A 417 11.34 -17.28 5.74
N GLU A 418 12.19 -17.61 6.70
CA GLU A 418 12.33 -16.87 7.96
C GLU A 418 12.58 -15.37 7.77
N SER A 419 12.09 -14.59 8.73
CA SER A 419 12.24 -13.13 8.80
C SER A 419 13.04 -12.71 10.04
N ILE A 420 13.62 -11.51 10.04
CA ILE A 420 14.46 -11.01 11.15
C ILE A 420 14.00 -9.68 11.73
N GLY A 421 13.16 -8.92 11.02
CA GLY A 421 12.76 -7.58 11.42
C GLY A 421 11.87 -7.54 12.66
N ASN A 422 10.92 -8.48 12.80
CA ASN A 422 10.04 -8.54 13.95
C ASN A 422 9.95 -9.95 14.54
N ALA A 423 10.09 -10.07 15.86
CA ALA A 423 10.00 -11.35 16.57
C ALA A 423 8.61 -12.01 16.44
N THR A 424 7.54 -11.25 16.21
CA THR A 424 6.19 -11.81 16.03
C THR A 424 5.96 -12.38 14.63
N THR A 425 6.69 -11.90 13.63
CA THR A 425 6.62 -12.36 12.23
C THR A 425 7.88 -13.11 11.78
N SER A 426 8.77 -13.47 12.72
CA SER A 426 10.06 -14.09 12.40
C SER A 426 9.93 -15.51 11.84
N LYS A 427 8.80 -16.18 12.12
CA LYS A 427 8.52 -17.52 11.62
C LYS A 427 7.94 -17.43 10.21
N PRO A 428 8.35 -18.34 9.30
CA PRO A 428 7.78 -18.39 7.96
C PRO A 428 6.30 -18.76 8.05
N GLU A 429 5.51 -18.12 7.22
CA GLU A 429 4.14 -18.55 6.98
C GLU A 429 4.12 -19.82 6.14
N VAL A 430 3.11 -20.66 6.36
CA VAL A 430 2.96 -21.92 5.62
C VAL A 430 1.55 -21.95 5.06
N TYR A 431 1.48 -22.00 3.73
CA TYR A 431 0.22 -22.04 3.02
C TYR A 431 -0.13 -23.45 2.60
N SER A 432 -1.36 -23.85 2.86
CA SER A 432 -1.93 -25.06 2.27
C SER A 432 -2.25 -24.84 0.79
N PRO A 433 -2.43 -25.89 -0.02
CA PRO A 433 -2.92 -25.73 -1.39
C PRO A 433 -4.25 -24.96 -1.47
N ALA A 434 -5.09 -25.07 -0.45
CA ALA A 434 -6.35 -24.33 -0.35
C ALA A 434 -6.13 -22.84 -0.08
N ASP A 435 -5.11 -22.47 0.72
CA ASP A 435 -4.77 -21.07 0.95
C ASP A 435 -4.33 -20.37 -0.34
N ILE A 436 -3.65 -21.10 -1.23
CA ILE A 436 -3.23 -20.57 -2.53
C ILE A 436 -4.40 -20.55 -3.52
N ASP A 437 -5.13 -21.67 -3.67
CA ASP A 437 -6.17 -21.82 -4.69
C ASP A 437 -7.44 -20.98 -4.40
N GLU A 438 -7.84 -20.86 -3.13
CA GLU A 438 -9.10 -20.20 -2.74
C GLU A 438 -9.00 -18.67 -2.65
N ASN A 439 -7.81 -18.11 -2.90
CA ASN A 439 -7.57 -16.68 -2.94
C ASN A 439 -7.29 -16.21 -4.38
N PRO A 440 -7.85 -15.07 -4.83
CA PRO A 440 -7.43 -14.44 -6.06
C PRO A 440 -6.05 -13.78 -5.88
N ILE A 441 -5.37 -13.52 -6.99
CA ILE A 441 -4.18 -12.66 -7.00
C ILE A 441 -4.57 -11.19 -7.16
N LEU A 442 -3.70 -10.28 -6.73
CA LEU A 442 -3.94 -8.83 -6.79
C LEU A 442 -4.29 -8.34 -8.21
N ALA A 443 -3.66 -8.92 -9.23
CA ALA A 443 -3.92 -8.59 -10.62
C ALA A 443 -5.35 -8.91 -11.08
N ASP A 444 -5.92 -10.04 -10.63
CA ASP A 444 -7.30 -10.42 -10.91
C ASP A 444 -8.28 -9.46 -10.20
N MET A 445 -7.96 -9.08 -8.97
CA MET A 445 -8.75 -8.14 -8.19
C MET A 445 -8.79 -6.74 -8.82
N ALA A 446 -7.66 -6.27 -9.34
CA ALA A 446 -7.55 -4.98 -10.01
C ALA A 446 -8.41 -4.92 -11.28
N VAL A 447 -8.36 -5.96 -12.12
CA VAL A 447 -9.20 -6.07 -13.34
C VAL A 447 -10.68 -6.22 -12.98
N ALA A 448 -11.01 -7.06 -12.01
CA ALA A 448 -12.38 -7.22 -11.51
C ALA A 448 -12.99 -5.88 -11.06
N ALA A 449 -12.21 -5.04 -10.38
CA ALA A 449 -12.67 -3.72 -10.00
C ALA A 449 -12.90 -2.80 -11.19
N ALA A 450 -11.97 -2.77 -12.15
CA ALA A 450 -12.13 -1.96 -13.37
C ALA A 450 -13.39 -2.35 -14.17
N ASP A 451 -13.67 -3.65 -14.33
CA ASP A 451 -14.87 -4.14 -15.02
C ASP A 451 -16.17 -3.69 -14.34
N VAL A 452 -16.27 -3.85 -13.02
CA VAL A 452 -17.47 -3.45 -12.28
C VAL A 452 -17.63 -1.94 -12.29
N LEU A 453 -16.56 -1.17 -12.06
CA LEU A 453 -16.60 0.29 -12.10
C LEU A 453 -17.06 0.81 -13.46
N GLN A 454 -16.54 0.22 -14.55
CA GLN A 454 -16.91 0.58 -15.92
C GLN A 454 -18.40 0.32 -16.23
N ALA A 455 -18.99 -0.71 -15.62
CA ALA A 455 -20.43 -0.98 -15.73
C ALA A 455 -21.30 -0.05 -14.86
N ARG A 456 -20.72 0.50 -13.78
CA ARG A 456 -21.40 1.40 -12.84
C ARG A 456 -21.48 2.82 -13.39
N SER A 457 -20.39 3.36 -13.93
CA SER A 457 -20.30 4.72 -14.45
C SER A 457 -19.31 4.82 -15.61
N ASP A 458 -19.52 5.80 -16.49
CA ASP A 458 -18.56 6.16 -17.54
C ASP A 458 -17.32 6.87 -16.97
N ARG A 459 -17.42 7.38 -15.74
CA ARG A 459 -16.34 8.01 -14.97
C ARG A 459 -16.11 7.23 -13.68
N TRP A 460 -14.87 6.89 -13.36
CA TRP A 460 -14.56 6.15 -12.14
C TRP A 460 -13.14 6.43 -11.61
N TRP A 461 -12.99 6.27 -10.30
CA TRP A 461 -11.73 6.38 -9.59
C TRP A 461 -11.43 5.04 -8.92
N LEU A 462 -10.19 4.58 -9.02
CA LEU A 462 -9.73 3.31 -8.49
C LEU A 462 -8.43 3.48 -7.72
N MET A 463 -8.37 2.94 -6.51
CA MET A 463 -7.12 2.66 -5.82
C MET A 463 -6.80 1.16 -5.85
N VAL A 464 -5.55 0.83 -6.15
CA VAL A 464 -5.01 -0.54 -6.03
C VAL A 464 -3.76 -0.52 -5.17
N GLU A 465 -3.73 -1.37 -4.15
CA GLU A 465 -2.63 -1.43 -3.20
C GLU A 465 -1.95 -2.81 -3.17
N ALA A 466 -0.64 -2.81 -3.35
CA ALA A 466 0.23 -3.92 -2.93
C ALA A 466 0.73 -3.61 -1.50
N GLY A 467 -0.08 -3.93 -0.51
CA GLY A 467 0.12 -3.52 0.89
C GLY A 467 1.12 -4.39 1.65
N ASP A 468 1.31 -5.61 1.18
CA ASP A 468 2.22 -6.62 1.73
C ASP A 468 3.71 -6.32 1.46
N VAL A 469 4.01 -5.33 0.59
CA VAL A 469 5.37 -4.81 0.41
C VAL A 469 5.90 -4.20 1.72
N ASP A 470 5.10 -3.41 2.43
CA ASP A 470 5.47 -2.81 3.71
C ASP A 470 5.71 -3.89 4.76
N TRP A 471 4.83 -4.88 4.83
CA TRP A 471 4.91 -5.94 5.83
C TRP A 471 6.15 -6.83 5.62
N ALA A 472 6.51 -7.10 4.37
CA ALA A 472 7.76 -7.77 4.02
C ALA A 472 8.98 -6.92 4.40
N ASN A 473 8.89 -5.60 4.21
CA ASN A 473 9.94 -4.67 4.61
C ASN A 473 10.08 -4.54 6.14
N HIS A 474 9.00 -4.46 6.93
CA HIS A 474 9.08 -4.53 8.41
C HIS A 474 9.70 -5.84 8.88
N SER A 475 9.51 -6.91 8.11
CA SER A 475 10.07 -8.22 8.39
C SER A 475 11.55 -8.34 7.97
N ASN A 476 12.10 -7.33 7.29
CA ASN A 476 13.44 -7.33 6.68
C ASN A 476 13.67 -8.62 5.88
N ASN A 477 12.71 -8.94 5.00
CA ASN A 477 12.70 -10.13 4.19
C ASN A 477 12.77 -9.75 2.71
N ILE A 478 13.97 -9.92 2.11
CA ILE A 478 14.22 -9.49 0.73
C ILE A 478 13.42 -10.30 -0.29
N ASP A 479 13.19 -11.57 -0.01
CA ASP A 479 12.47 -12.50 -0.89
C ASP A 479 10.99 -12.11 -0.98
N ASN A 480 10.32 -12.00 0.16
CA ASN A 480 8.93 -11.54 0.23
C ASN A 480 8.79 -10.10 -0.30
N SER A 481 9.75 -9.22 -0.01
CA SER A 481 9.69 -7.81 -0.44
C SER A 481 9.72 -7.70 -1.96
N ILE A 482 10.59 -8.46 -2.62
CA ILE A 482 10.64 -8.52 -4.09
C ILE A 482 9.36 -9.13 -4.63
N GLY A 483 8.93 -10.28 -4.09
CA GLY A 483 7.72 -10.97 -4.57
C GLY A 483 6.45 -10.13 -4.47
N ALA A 484 6.28 -9.38 -3.37
CA ALA A 484 5.16 -8.44 -3.21
C ALA A 484 5.21 -7.29 -4.23
N VAL A 485 6.39 -6.74 -4.54
CA VAL A 485 6.54 -5.73 -5.61
C VAL A 485 6.19 -6.35 -6.97
N LEU A 486 6.61 -7.58 -7.25
CA LEU A 486 6.29 -8.26 -8.51
C LEU A 486 4.79 -8.58 -8.63
N SER A 487 4.10 -8.89 -7.53
CA SER A 487 2.64 -9.03 -7.50
C SER A 487 1.94 -7.71 -7.88
N GLY A 488 2.40 -6.58 -7.34
CA GLY A 488 1.91 -5.25 -7.73
C GLY A 488 2.24 -4.88 -9.18
N ASP A 489 3.44 -5.22 -9.69
CA ASP A 489 3.85 -4.96 -11.08
C ASP A 489 3.02 -5.79 -12.08
N LEU A 490 2.64 -7.01 -11.71
CA LEU A 490 1.68 -7.82 -12.48
C LEU A 490 0.28 -7.18 -12.52
N ALA A 491 -0.18 -6.63 -11.38
CA ALA A 491 -1.45 -5.89 -11.34
C ALA A 491 -1.40 -4.64 -12.24
N PHE A 492 -0.26 -3.96 -12.31
CA PHE A 492 -0.05 -2.85 -13.24
C PHE A 492 -0.16 -3.31 -14.71
N ASP A 493 0.53 -4.39 -15.09
CA ASP A 493 0.47 -4.92 -16.46
C ASP A 493 -0.96 -5.29 -16.88
N HIS A 494 -1.70 -5.96 -15.99
CA HIS A 494 -3.10 -6.32 -16.23
C HIS A 494 -4.01 -5.09 -16.37
N LEU A 495 -3.86 -4.09 -15.50
CA LEU A 495 -4.62 -2.84 -15.60
C LEU A 495 -4.30 -2.08 -16.89
N VAL A 496 -3.04 -2.01 -17.29
CA VAL A 496 -2.65 -1.36 -18.55
C VAL A 496 -3.27 -2.06 -19.75
N ARG A 497 -3.25 -3.40 -19.80
CA ARG A 497 -3.96 -4.15 -20.87
C ARG A 497 -5.46 -3.88 -20.87
N TRP A 498 -6.05 -3.75 -19.68
CA TRP A 498 -7.45 -3.37 -19.55
C TRP A 498 -7.68 -1.95 -20.11
N ILE A 499 -6.84 -0.97 -19.75
CA ILE A 499 -6.94 0.42 -20.24
C ILE A 499 -6.86 0.46 -21.77
N GLU A 500 -5.86 -0.19 -22.37
CA GLU A 500 -5.66 -0.23 -23.82
C GLU A 500 -6.85 -0.86 -24.56
N SER A 501 -7.45 -1.91 -24.00
CA SER A 501 -8.63 -2.56 -24.58
C SER A 501 -9.93 -1.79 -24.36
N HIS A 502 -9.94 -0.78 -23.48
CA HIS A 502 -11.12 0.01 -23.13
C HIS A 502 -11.01 1.48 -23.52
N GLY A 503 -10.26 1.84 -24.57
CA GLY A 503 -10.21 3.23 -25.06
C GLY A 503 -8.99 4.04 -24.61
N GLY A 504 -8.03 3.39 -23.96
CA GLY A 504 -6.67 3.91 -23.79
C GLY A 504 -6.55 5.12 -22.86
N TRP A 505 -5.52 5.93 -23.12
CA TRP A 505 -5.02 6.99 -22.24
C TRP A 505 -5.66 8.36 -22.44
N ASP A 506 -6.48 8.55 -23.47
CA ASP A 506 -7.16 9.83 -23.71
C ASP A 506 -8.10 10.17 -22.55
N ASP A 507 -8.81 9.17 -22.05
CA ASP A 507 -9.74 9.29 -20.91
C ASP A 507 -9.14 8.85 -19.57
N THR A 508 -7.90 8.34 -19.56
CA THR A 508 -7.31 7.66 -18.39
C THR A 508 -6.05 8.35 -17.89
N VAL A 509 -5.89 8.40 -16.57
CA VAL A 509 -4.62 8.66 -15.90
C VAL A 509 -4.33 7.56 -14.88
N LEU A 510 -3.05 7.23 -14.74
CA LEU A 510 -2.56 6.33 -13.70
C LEU A 510 -1.37 6.98 -13.01
N LEU A 511 -1.41 6.99 -11.69
CA LEU A 511 -0.30 7.36 -10.82
C LEU A 511 0.12 6.12 -10.04
N LEU A 512 1.41 5.77 -10.10
CA LEU A 512 1.99 4.65 -9.35
C LEU A 512 3.07 5.19 -8.42
N THR A 513 2.97 4.87 -7.13
CA THR A 513 3.89 5.36 -6.11
C THR A 513 3.87 4.47 -4.87
N ALA A 514 4.55 4.90 -3.82
CA ALA A 514 4.43 4.36 -2.47
C ALA A 514 3.96 5.47 -1.52
N ASP A 515 3.59 5.09 -0.32
CA ASP A 515 3.16 5.99 0.73
C ASP A 515 4.34 6.45 1.61
N HIS A 516 5.34 5.58 1.84
CA HIS A 516 6.62 5.85 2.50
C HIS A 516 7.69 4.82 2.11
N GLY A 517 8.84 4.85 2.80
CA GLY A 517 9.98 3.96 2.56
C GLY A 517 10.49 3.30 3.84
N HIS A 518 11.30 2.25 3.74
CA HIS A 518 11.70 1.39 4.87
C HIS A 518 13.20 1.36 5.18
N TYR A 519 13.98 2.18 4.48
CA TYR A 519 15.43 2.27 4.64
C TYR A 519 16.18 0.99 4.26
N LEU A 520 15.75 0.32 3.19
CA LEU A 520 16.61 -0.62 2.49
C LEU A 520 17.76 0.16 1.82
N VAL A 521 18.97 -0.40 1.87
CA VAL A 521 20.15 0.09 1.16
C VAL A 521 20.75 -1.09 0.39
N LEU A 522 21.02 -0.87 -0.90
CA LEU A 522 21.69 -1.85 -1.76
C LEU A 522 23.12 -1.39 -2.00
N ASP A 523 24.07 -1.93 -1.23
CA ASP A 523 25.49 -1.61 -1.35
C ASP A 523 26.14 -2.27 -2.57
N LYS A 524 25.75 -3.52 -2.85
CA LYS A 524 26.27 -4.31 -3.97
C LYS A 524 25.11 -4.96 -4.74
N PRO A 525 24.35 -4.16 -5.50
CA PRO A 525 23.18 -4.66 -6.25
C PRO A 525 23.52 -5.81 -7.21
N GLN A 526 24.78 -5.93 -7.66
CA GLN A 526 25.23 -7.05 -8.50
C GLN A 526 25.13 -8.41 -7.81
N ALA A 527 25.13 -8.47 -6.48
CA ALA A 527 24.97 -9.73 -5.73
C ALA A 527 23.57 -10.34 -5.85
N LEU A 528 22.59 -9.55 -6.32
CA LEU A 528 21.22 -9.97 -6.62
C LEU A 528 21.05 -10.50 -8.05
N VAL A 529 22.04 -10.35 -8.93
CA VAL A 529 21.93 -10.80 -10.32
C VAL A 529 22.05 -12.33 -10.43
N GLY A 530 21.18 -12.95 -11.22
CA GLY A 530 21.20 -14.39 -11.50
C GLY A 530 20.78 -15.25 -10.31
N ARG A 531 20.01 -14.67 -9.39
CA ARG A 531 19.30 -15.37 -8.32
C ARG A 531 17.96 -15.86 -8.85
#